data_AF-A0A7V3JMW0-F1
#
_entry.id   AF-A0A7V3JMW0-F1
#
_cell.length_a   1.000
_cell.length_b   1.000
_cell.length_c   1.000
_cell.angle_alpha   90.00
_cell.angle_beta   90.00
_cell.angle_gamma   90.00
#
_symmetry.space_group_name_H-M   'P 1'
#
loop_
_entity.id
_entity.type
_entity.pdbx_description
1 polymer ?
#
loop_
_entity_poly.entity_id
_entity_poly.type
_entity_poly.pdbx_seq_one_letter_code
_entity_poly.pdbx_strand_id
1 'polypeptide(L)'
;MNDAAHITPGTIGDHVKRIQIALNLLSAGPGRKTVFLKVDGIYGPRTAAAVKAYKQQRRILQPWQTSPDDIVGKRTLKSLDEEMEVLENEEPADSGFVATTPAGARHDHSKCPGPPRVSGSLYLGLADHLGTPINPKAMGRMINIYGEGETDYLGFVDFATEVGYSRGRPLTSSLPDDCASDICMRSAPISQVTEKEIKRLARPSARGGCRFTYASNIETFTPPKPKLLSFGIVIAQGRLAVTGYQNDTSMDTEVWVIELRK
;
A
#
# COMPACT_ATOMS: atom_id res chain seq x y z
N MET A 1 -22.01 -5.16 -25.45
CA MET A 1 -22.09 -4.49 -24.13
C MET A 1 -22.48 -3.05 -24.37
N ASN A 2 -23.42 -2.50 -23.61
CA ASN A 2 -23.89 -1.13 -23.80
C ASN A 2 -22.83 -0.15 -23.27
N ASP A 3 -22.33 0.70 -24.16
CA ASP A 3 -20.99 1.30 -24.09
C ASP A 3 -21.05 2.78 -23.64
N ALA A 4 -22.02 3.12 -22.77
CA ALA A 4 -22.48 4.50 -22.57
C ALA A 4 -22.82 4.90 -21.11
N ALA A 5 -22.21 4.29 -20.09
CA ALA A 5 -22.35 4.81 -18.73
C ALA A 5 -21.18 5.75 -18.41
N HIS A 6 -21.40 7.06 -18.59
CA HIS A 6 -20.56 8.07 -17.93
C HIS A 6 -20.66 7.89 -16.42
N ILE A 7 -19.53 7.95 -15.72
CA ILE A 7 -19.53 7.94 -14.25
C ILE A 7 -19.56 9.41 -13.81
N THR A 8 -20.64 9.80 -13.15
CA THR A 8 -20.96 11.18 -12.79
C THR A 8 -21.12 11.35 -11.27
N PRO A 9 -21.13 12.59 -10.76
CA PRO A 9 -21.54 12.86 -9.38
C PRO A 9 -22.83 12.13 -8.99
N GLY A 10 -22.85 11.56 -7.78
CA GLY A 10 -23.94 10.73 -7.26
C GLY A 10 -23.84 9.24 -7.58
N THR A 11 -22.92 8.83 -8.47
CA THR A 11 -22.68 7.40 -8.74
C THR A 11 -22.08 6.71 -7.51
N ILE A 12 -22.50 5.47 -7.24
CA ILE A 12 -21.98 4.65 -6.13
C ILE A 12 -21.59 3.26 -6.63
N GLY A 13 -20.44 2.75 -6.18
CA GLY A 13 -20.04 1.36 -6.41
C GLY A 13 -18.53 1.14 -6.49
N ASP A 14 -18.13 -0.11 -6.73
CA ASP A 14 -16.70 -0.48 -6.77
C ASP A 14 -15.94 0.18 -7.93
N HIS A 15 -16.61 0.50 -9.04
CA HIS A 15 -16.00 1.26 -10.13
C HIS A 15 -15.64 2.70 -9.70
N VAL A 16 -16.44 3.32 -8.81
CA VAL A 16 -16.09 4.61 -8.20
C VAL A 16 -14.90 4.48 -7.26
N LYS A 17 -14.81 3.39 -6.48
CA LYS A 17 -13.63 3.11 -5.65
C LYS A 17 -12.36 3.06 -6.51
N ARG A 18 -12.38 2.32 -7.62
CA ARG A 18 -11.23 2.23 -8.55
C ARG A 18 -10.80 3.61 -9.08
N ILE A 19 -11.75 4.48 -9.42
CA ILE A 19 -11.46 5.86 -9.82
C ILE A 19 -10.82 6.65 -8.66
N GLN A 20 -11.40 6.58 -7.45
CA GLN A 20 -10.86 7.26 -6.27
C GLN A 20 -9.42 6.80 -5.98
N ILE A 21 -9.15 5.49 -6.14
CA ILE A 21 -7.84 4.88 -6.01
C ILE A 21 -6.86 5.42 -7.04
N ALA A 22 -7.20 5.34 -8.33
CA ALA A 22 -6.34 5.80 -9.41
C ALA A 22 -6.05 7.30 -9.30
N LEU A 23 -7.05 8.13 -8.95
CA LEU A 23 -6.85 9.56 -8.73
C LEU A 23 -5.89 9.85 -7.56
N ASN A 24 -5.99 9.11 -6.45
CA ASN A 24 -5.06 9.24 -5.34
C ASN A 24 -3.63 8.88 -5.80
N LEU A 25 -3.46 7.71 -6.41
CA LEU A 25 -2.16 7.19 -6.85
C LEU A 25 -1.49 8.07 -7.91
N LEU A 26 -2.24 8.47 -8.96
CA LEU A 26 -1.73 9.29 -10.06
C LEU A 26 -1.58 10.78 -9.72
N SER A 27 -2.13 11.20 -8.59
CA SER A 27 -1.84 12.53 -8.03
C SER A 27 -0.55 12.54 -7.22
N ALA A 28 -0.05 11.38 -6.80
CA ALA A 28 1.22 11.23 -6.11
C ALA A 28 2.36 11.19 -7.15
N GLY A 29 3.29 12.14 -7.09
CA GLY A 29 4.51 12.16 -7.90
C GLY A 29 5.23 13.51 -7.90
N PRO A 30 6.51 13.56 -8.30
CA PRO A 30 7.26 14.83 -8.40
C PRO A 30 6.53 15.84 -9.30
N GLY A 31 6.26 17.04 -8.78
CA GLY A 31 5.59 18.12 -9.54
C GLY A 31 4.08 17.94 -9.75
N ARG A 32 3.42 17.00 -9.06
CA ARG A 32 1.97 16.77 -9.15
C ARG A 32 1.25 17.36 -7.93
N LYS A 33 0.03 17.89 -8.12
CA LYS A 33 -0.83 18.32 -7.01
C LYS A 33 -1.54 17.10 -6.45
N THR A 34 -1.17 16.71 -5.24
CA THR A 34 -1.73 15.51 -4.62
C THR A 34 -3.16 15.73 -4.18
N VAL A 35 -3.98 14.73 -4.45
CA VAL A 35 -5.39 14.68 -4.13
C VAL A 35 -5.59 13.61 -3.06
N PHE A 36 -6.37 13.93 -2.02
CA PHE A 36 -6.76 12.99 -0.97
C PHE A 36 -8.26 12.73 -1.05
N LEU A 37 -8.64 11.62 -1.65
CA LEU A 37 -10.00 11.11 -1.65
C LEU A 37 -10.12 9.98 -0.63
N LYS A 38 -11.23 10.02 0.13
CA LYS A 38 -11.70 8.84 0.83
C LYS A 38 -12.19 7.82 -0.21
N VAL A 39 -11.74 6.57 -0.11
CA VAL A 39 -12.19 5.48 -0.99
C VAL A 39 -13.43 4.82 -0.38
N ASP A 40 -14.56 5.50 -0.51
CA ASP A 40 -15.87 5.02 -0.02
C ASP A 40 -16.78 4.52 -1.13
N GLY A 41 -16.36 4.64 -2.39
CA GLY A 41 -17.17 4.29 -3.54
C GLY A 41 -18.29 5.26 -3.82
N ILE A 42 -18.29 6.46 -3.22
CA ILE A 42 -19.30 7.50 -3.43
C ILE A 42 -18.69 8.62 -4.29
N TYR A 43 -19.30 8.89 -5.44
CA TYR A 43 -18.86 9.98 -6.31
C TYR A 43 -19.42 11.32 -5.79
N GLY A 44 -18.84 11.79 -4.69
CA GLY A 44 -19.20 13.05 -4.06
C GLY A 44 -18.44 14.26 -4.63
N PRO A 45 -18.66 15.46 -4.06
CA PRO A 45 -18.04 16.70 -4.52
C PRO A 45 -16.50 16.66 -4.54
N ARG A 46 -15.88 15.93 -3.60
CA ARG A 46 -14.42 15.75 -3.57
C ARG A 46 -13.92 14.92 -4.76
N THR A 47 -14.59 13.81 -5.06
CA THR A 47 -14.28 12.96 -6.23
C THR A 47 -14.46 13.76 -7.53
N ALA A 48 -15.53 14.53 -7.64
CA ALA A 48 -15.76 15.43 -8.78
C ALA A 48 -14.64 16.47 -8.97
N ALA A 49 -14.25 17.15 -7.89
CA ALA A 49 -13.15 18.11 -7.92
C ALA A 49 -11.81 17.46 -8.31
N ALA A 50 -11.55 16.25 -7.83
CA ALA A 50 -10.35 15.48 -8.17
C ALA A 50 -10.31 15.07 -9.65
N VAL A 51 -11.44 14.61 -10.21
CA VAL A 51 -11.54 14.30 -11.64
C VAL A 51 -11.30 15.54 -12.49
N LYS A 52 -11.91 16.67 -12.12
CA LYS A 52 -11.68 17.94 -12.80
C LYS A 52 -10.20 18.37 -12.74
N ALA A 53 -9.56 18.24 -11.57
CA ALA A 53 -8.14 18.55 -11.41
C ALA A 53 -7.23 17.62 -12.23
N TYR A 54 -7.51 16.31 -12.21
CA TYR A 54 -6.80 15.31 -13.02
C TYR A 54 -6.89 15.64 -14.52
N LYS A 55 -8.11 15.89 -15.02
CA LYS A 55 -8.36 16.26 -16.41
C LYS A 55 -7.71 17.59 -16.78
N GLN A 56 -7.72 18.57 -15.88
CA GLN A 56 -7.04 19.86 -16.09
C GLN A 56 -5.54 19.66 -16.28
N GLN A 57 -4.91 18.87 -15.40
CA GLN A 57 -3.46 18.63 -15.44
C GLN A 57 -3.04 17.92 -16.72
N ARG A 58 -3.86 16.98 -17.21
CA ARG A 58 -3.61 16.15 -18.40
C ARG A 58 -4.22 16.70 -19.68
N ARG A 59 -4.85 17.89 -19.60
CA ARG A 59 -5.56 18.55 -20.71
C ARG A 59 -6.58 17.63 -21.40
N ILE A 60 -7.31 16.84 -20.62
CA ILE A 60 -8.37 15.95 -21.11
C ILE A 60 -9.65 16.77 -21.29
N LEU A 61 -9.79 17.34 -22.49
CA LEU A 61 -10.91 18.19 -22.91
C LEU A 61 -11.54 17.65 -24.19
N GLN A 62 -12.86 17.79 -24.34
CA GLN A 62 -13.52 17.68 -25.64
C GLN A 62 -13.09 18.85 -26.55
N PRO A 63 -13.15 18.71 -27.89
CA PRO A 63 -12.76 19.78 -28.83
C PRO A 63 -13.46 21.12 -28.59
N TRP A 64 -14.70 21.10 -28.08
CA TRP A 64 -15.50 22.30 -27.82
C TRP A 64 -15.44 22.79 -26.37
N GLN A 65 -14.73 22.10 -25.47
CA GLN A 65 -14.65 22.47 -24.06
C GLN A 65 -13.50 23.44 -23.80
N THR A 66 -13.79 24.56 -23.17
CA THR A 66 -12.79 25.54 -22.68
C THR A 66 -12.29 25.21 -21.27
N SER A 67 -13.01 24.37 -20.52
CA SER A 67 -12.59 23.87 -19.20
C SER A 67 -13.03 22.41 -19.01
N PRO A 68 -12.31 21.61 -18.20
CA PRO A 68 -12.68 20.23 -17.97
C PRO A 68 -13.96 20.12 -17.14
N ASP A 69 -14.83 19.20 -17.52
CA ASP A 69 -15.94 18.74 -16.70
C ASP A 69 -15.45 17.76 -15.60
N ASP A 70 -16.36 17.40 -14.70
CA ASP A 70 -16.18 16.46 -13.60
C ASP A 70 -16.78 15.07 -13.89
N ILE A 71 -16.94 14.73 -15.17
CA ILE A 71 -17.48 13.45 -15.65
C ILE A 71 -16.33 12.56 -16.11
N VAL A 72 -16.36 11.31 -15.64
CA VAL A 72 -15.45 10.26 -16.10
C VAL A 72 -16.10 9.54 -17.29
N GLY A 73 -15.66 9.90 -18.49
CA GLY A 73 -15.97 9.19 -19.73
C GLY A 73 -14.81 8.33 -20.22
N LYS A 74 -14.99 7.67 -21.38
CA LYS A 74 -14.01 6.72 -21.95
C LYS A 74 -12.60 7.30 -22.08
N ARG A 75 -12.47 8.57 -22.47
CA ARG A 75 -11.15 9.23 -22.57
C ARG A 75 -10.47 9.40 -21.23
N THR A 76 -11.24 9.70 -20.19
CA THR A 76 -10.72 9.84 -18.83
C THR A 76 -10.35 8.47 -18.25
N LEU A 77 -11.18 7.44 -18.45
CA LEU A 77 -10.85 6.06 -18.06
C LEU A 77 -9.58 5.59 -18.75
N LYS A 78 -9.49 5.74 -20.08
CA LYS A 78 -8.30 5.36 -20.84
C LYS A 78 -7.02 6.04 -20.30
N SER A 79 -7.09 7.34 -20.01
CA SER A 79 -5.94 8.06 -19.44
C SER A 79 -5.57 7.58 -18.03
N LEU A 80 -6.56 7.26 -17.20
CA LEU A 80 -6.33 6.70 -15.87
C LEU A 80 -5.66 5.33 -15.99
N ASP A 81 -6.15 4.48 -16.89
CA ASP A 81 -5.63 3.13 -17.11
C ASP A 81 -4.19 3.18 -17.66
N GLU A 82 -3.92 3.98 -18.70
CA GLU A 82 -2.58 4.12 -19.30
C GLU A 82 -1.54 4.64 -18.29
N GLU A 83 -1.90 5.62 -17.46
CA GLU A 83 -0.97 6.14 -16.46
C GLU A 83 -0.82 5.25 -15.23
N MET A 84 -1.88 4.54 -14.84
CA MET A 84 -1.77 3.51 -13.82
C MET A 84 -0.85 2.40 -14.31
N GLU A 85 -0.97 1.97 -15.57
CA GLU A 85 -0.09 0.98 -16.18
C GLU A 85 1.37 1.45 -16.17
N VAL A 86 1.65 2.72 -16.47
CA VAL A 86 3.00 3.28 -16.35
C VAL A 86 3.48 3.24 -14.90
N LEU A 87 2.67 3.71 -13.93
CA LEU A 87 3.02 3.71 -12.51
C LEU A 87 3.26 2.30 -11.96
N GLU A 88 2.48 1.32 -12.41
CA GLU A 88 2.58 -0.10 -12.05
C GLU A 88 3.80 -0.79 -12.68
N ASN A 89 4.23 -0.30 -13.85
CA ASN A 89 5.44 -0.78 -14.54
C ASN A 89 6.70 0.06 -14.24
N GLU A 90 6.61 1.13 -13.44
CA GLU A 90 7.79 1.83 -12.94
C GLU A 90 8.64 0.82 -12.14
N GLU A 91 9.89 0.62 -12.57
CA GLU A 91 10.78 -0.29 -11.87
C GLU A 91 11.02 0.23 -10.45
N PRO A 92 10.77 -0.58 -9.41
CA PRO A 92 11.37 -0.32 -8.11
C PRO A 92 12.89 -0.28 -8.30
N ALA A 93 13.62 0.38 -7.41
CA ALA A 93 15.07 0.18 -7.39
C ALA A 93 15.35 -1.32 -7.23
N ASP A 94 15.87 -1.97 -8.28
CA ASP A 94 16.10 -3.41 -8.41
C ASP A 94 16.94 -4.01 -7.27
N SER A 95 17.63 -3.16 -6.50
CA SER A 95 18.50 -3.52 -5.36
C SER A 95 17.90 -3.22 -3.98
N GLY A 96 16.65 -2.77 -3.90
CA GLY A 96 16.00 -2.38 -2.65
C GLY A 96 15.44 -3.57 -1.85
N PHE A 97 15.15 -3.33 -0.56
CA PHE A 97 14.42 -4.26 0.31
C PHE A 97 12.95 -3.90 0.48
N VAL A 98 12.57 -2.67 0.15
CA VAL A 98 11.20 -2.17 0.31
C VAL A 98 10.76 -1.34 -0.89
N ALA A 99 9.45 -1.35 -1.16
CA ALA A 99 8.85 -0.55 -2.21
C ALA A 99 8.91 0.93 -1.86
N THR A 100 9.45 1.73 -2.78
CA THR A 100 9.58 3.19 -2.64
C THR A 100 8.43 3.96 -3.28
N THR A 101 7.50 3.24 -3.93
CA THR A 101 6.30 3.79 -4.55
C THR A 101 5.06 3.09 -3.99
N PRO A 102 3.89 3.74 -4.03
CA PRO A 102 2.61 3.11 -3.69
C PRO A 102 2.24 1.90 -4.55
N ALA A 103 2.86 1.73 -5.74
CA ALA A 103 2.59 0.66 -6.70
C ALA A 103 3.30 -0.66 -6.38
N GLY A 104 4.32 -0.65 -5.53
CA GLY A 104 4.99 -1.87 -5.07
C GLY A 104 6.04 -2.39 -6.05
N ALA A 105 6.41 -3.66 -5.91
CA ALA A 105 7.26 -4.32 -6.90
C ALA A 105 6.48 -4.63 -8.18
N ARG A 106 7.15 -4.56 -9.33
CA ARG A 106 6.56 -4.88 -10.63
C ARG A 106 5.96 -6.29 -10.60
N HIS A 107 4.67 -6.40 -10.89
CA HIS A 107 3.95 -7.68 -10.89
C HIS A 107 2.81 -7.70 -11.91
N ASP A 108 2.29 -8.89 -12.18
CA ASP A 108 1.20 -9.09 -13.13
C ASP A 108 -0.15 -8.78 -12.48
N HIS A 109 -0.74 -7.63 -12.81
CA HIS A 109 -2.03 -7.18 -12.27
C HIS A 109 -3.21 -8.10 -12.65
N SER A 110 -3.08 -8.94 -13.68
CA SER A 110 -4.10 -9.96 -13.98
C SER A 110 -4.18 -11.06 -12.91
N LYS A 111 -3.13 -11.20 -12.09
CA LYS A 111 -3.00 -12.16 -10.99
C LYS A 111 -3.11 -11.49 -9.62
N CYS A 112 -3.27 -10.17 -9.56
CA CYS A 112 -3.39 -9.45 -8.30
C CYS A 112 -4.74 -9.81 -7.65
N PRO A 113 -4.76 -10.25 -6.37
CA PRO A 113 -5.97 -10.73 -5.72
C PRO A 113 -6.91 -9.58 -5.35
N GLY A 114 -7.64 -9.09 -6.35
CA GLY A 114 -8.71 -8.11 -6.18
C GLY A 114 -8.26 -6.75 -5.64
N PRO A 115 -9.18 -5.78 -5.50
CA PRO A 115 -8.86 -4.53 -4.81
C PRO A 115 -8.36 -4.84 -3.38
N PRO A 116 -7.47 -4.02 -2.81
CA PRO A 116 -6.97 -4.26 -1.46
C PRO A 116 -8.16 -4.40 -0.50
N ARG A 117 -8.07 -5.39 0.40
CA ARG A 117 -9.16 -5.79 1.31
C ARG A 117 -9.25 -4.82 2.49
N VAL A 118 -9.39 -3.53 2.20
CA VAL A 118 -9.31 -2.46 3.20
C VAL A 118 -10.66 -2.30 3.90
N SER A 119 -10.72 -2.67 5.17
CA SER A 119 -11.84 -2.37 6.05
C SER A 119 -11.42 -1.19 6.93
N GLY A 120 -11.79 0.03 6.53
CA GLY A 120 -11.63 1.24 7.36
C GLY A 120 -10.18 1.65 7.61
N SER A 121 -9.48 2.06 6.55
CA SER A 121 -8.12 2.60 6.69
C SER A 121 -8.14 3.97 7.39
N LEU A 122 -7.28 4.12 8.39
CA LEU A 122 -6.73 5.42 8.76
C LEU A 122 -5.69 5.74 7.69
N TYR A 123 -5.94 6.82 6.95
CA TYR A 123 -5.18 7.31 5.81
C TYR A 123 -5.36 6.56 4.47
N LEU A 124 -6.07 7.23 3.54
CA LEU A 124 -6.21 6.93 2.10
C LEU A 124 -7.10 5.77 1.62
N GLY A 125 -7.69 4.95 2.50
CA GLY A 125 -8.62 3.89 2.08
C GLY A 125 -8.01 2.83 1.16
N LEU A 126 -6.68 2.73 1.14
CA LEU A 126 -5.88 1.84 0.31
C LEU A 126 -4.86 1.12 1.17
N ALA A 127 -4.73 -0.19 0.98
CA ALA A 127 -3.51 -0.89 1.35
C ALA A 127 -2.50 -0.61 0.23
N ASP A 128 -1.81 0.54 0.28
CA ASP A 128 -0.73 0.82 -0.68
C ASP A 128 0.50 -0.03 -0.35
N HIS A 129 1.39 -0.15 -1.35
CA HIS A 129 2.60 -0.95 -1.23
C HIS A 129 3.78 -0.18 -0.63
N LEU A 130 3.65 1.11 -0.30
CA LEU A 130 4.77 1.93 0.14
C LEU A 130 5.37 1.38 1.45
N GLY A 131 6.67 1.10 1.43
CA GLY A 131 7.40 0.51 2.57
C GLY A 131 7.14 -0.98 2.80
N THR A 132 6.33 -1.64 1.96
CA THR A 132 6.20 -3.11 1.97
C THR A 132 7.48 -3.77 1.44
N PRO A 133 7.76 -5.03 1.80
CA PRO A 133 8.91 -5.74 1.26
C PRO A 133 8.93 -5.76 -0.27
N ILE A 134 10.12 -5.71 -0.85
CA ILE A 134 10.42 -6.20 -2.20
C ILE A 134 11.58 -7.19 -2.08
N ASN A 135 11.70 -8.12 -3.04
CA ASN A 135 12.74 -9.16 -3.03
C ASN A 135 12.79 -9.97 -1.71
N PRO A 136 11.68 -10.63 -1.31
CA PRO A 136 11.65 -11.44 -0.10
C PRO A 136 12.64 -12.62 -0.18
N LYS A 137 13.05 -13.14 0.97
CA LYS A 137 13.92 -14.32 1.04
C LYS A 137 13.21 -15.56 0.48
N ALA A 138 11.91 -15.67 0.74
CA ALA A 138 11.01 -16.71 0.19
C ALA A 138 11.50 -18.16 0.42
N MET A 139 12.30 -18.39 1.47
CA MET A 139 12.78 -19.72 1.85
C MET A 139 11.85 -20.44 2.82
N GLY A 140 10.89 -19.73 3.40
CA GLY A 140 9.87 -20.19 4.33
C GLY A 140 8.55 -19.44 4.12
N ARG A 141 7.71 -19.39 5.14
CA ARG A 141 6.47 -18.59 5.08
C ARG A 141 6.81 -17.10 4.99
N MET A 142 6.00 -16.40 4.20
CA MET A 142 5.99 -14.95 4.09
C MET A 142 4.71 -14.45 4.78
N ILE A 143 4.86 -13.76 5.90
CA ILE A 143 3.77 -13.43 6.81
C ILE A 143 3.61 -11.92 6.85
N ASN A 144 2.38 -11.43 6.63
CA ASN A 144 2.03 -10.04 6.82
C ASN A 144 1.17 -9.89 8.09
N ILE A 145 1.73 -9.30 9.13
CA ILE A 145 1.04 -9.12 10.41
C ILE A 145 0.10 -7.92 10.30
N TYR A 146 -1.20 -8.18 10.52
CA TYR A 146 -2.31 -7.24 10.39
C TYR A 146 -2.54 -6.67 9.00
N GLY A 147 -1.92 -7.27 7.97
CA GLY A 147 -2.02 -6.83 6.58
C GLY A 147 -3.42 -6.84 6.00
N GLU A 148 -3.69 -6.03 5.00
CA GLU A 148 -4.98 -5.94 4.31
C GLU A 148 -4.85 -6.27 2.80
N GLY A 149 -3.91 -7.16 2.45
CA GLY A 149 -3.63 -7.62 1.10
C GLY A 149 -2.54 -6.86 0.34
N GLU A 150 -1.87 -5.88 0.95
CA GLU A 150 -0.83 -5.06 0.30
C GLU A 150 0.44 -5.84 -0.09
N THR A 151 0.59 -7.10 0.31
CA THR A 151 1.76 -7.92 -0.03
C THR A 151 1.39 -9.23 -0.74
N ASP A 152 0.11 -9.42 -1.05
CA ASP A 152 -0.38 -10.66 -1.67
C ASP A 152 0.29 -10.92 -3.02
N TYR A 153 0.64 -9.86 -3.77
CA TYR A 153 1.32 -9.95 -5.06
C TYR A 153 2.72 -10.60 -4.98
N LEU A 154 3.35 -10.58 -3.80
CA LEU A 154 4.61 -11.27 -3.51
C LEU A 154 4.41 -12.64 -2.87
N GLY A 155 3.16 -13.05 -2.63
CA GLY A 155 2.81 -14.32 -2.00
C GLY A 155 2.84 -14.29 -0.47
N PHE A 156 2.83 -13.11 0.16
CA PHE A 156 2.62 -13.01 1.59
C PHE A 156 1.18 -13.41 1.95
N VAL A 157 0.99 -13.84 3.19
CA VAL A 157 -0.33 -14.16 3.73
C VAL A 157 -0.57 -13.34 4.98
N ASP A 158 -1.75 -12.73 5.05
CA ASP A 158 -2.16 -11.91 6.18
C ASP A 158 -2.53 -12.77 7.40
N PHE A 159 -1.92 -12.45 8.55
CA PHE A 159 -2.25 -13.04 9.85
C PHE A 159 -2.45 -11.95 10.90
N ALA A 160 -3.15 -12.27 11.97
CA ALA A 160 -3.20 -11.44 13.17
C ALA A 160 -2.55 -12.17 14.36
N THR A 161 -1.89 -11.43 15.24
CA THR A 161 -1.33 -12.02 16.46
C THR A 161 -2.35 -12.09 17.59
N GLU A 162 -3.41 -11.27 17.52
CA GLU A 162 -4.43 -11.13 18.56
C GLU A 162 -5.85 -11.15 17.96
N VAL A 163 -6.77 -11.87 18.60
CA VAL A 163 -8.17 -12.05 18.13
C VAL A 163 -8.88 -10.72 17.94
N GLY A 164 -8.70 -9.78 18.87
CA GLY A 164 -9.35 -8.47 18.86
C GLY A 164 -8.99 -7.61 17.65
N TYR A 165 -7.85 -7.88 17.00
CA TYR A 165 -7.38 -7.16 15.82
C TYR A 165 -7.37 -8.03 14.55
N SER A 166 -7.96 -9.24 14.62
CA SER A 166 -7.97 -10.18 13.49
C SER A 166 -8.71 -9.67 12.28
N ARG A 167 -9.88 -9.04 12.46
CA ARG A 167 -10.81 -8.64 11.39
C ARG A 167 -11.03 -9.76 10.35
N GLY A 168 -11.12 -11.00 10.82
CA GLY A 168 -11.34 -12.18 9.96
C GLY A 168 -10.07 -12.86 9.44
N ARG A 169 -8.88 -12.33 9.75
CA ARG A 169 -7.59 -13.00 9.44
C ARG A 169 -7.38 -14.23 10.33
N PRO A 170 -6.70 -15.28 9.83
CA PRO A 170 -6.20 -16.35 10.68
C PRO A 170 -5.21 -15.83 11.72
N LEU A 171 -5.13 -16.52 12.86
CA LEU A 171 -4.19 -16.16 13.92
C LEU A 171 -2.81 -16.78 13.67
N THR A 172 -1.75 -16.05 13.99
CA THR A 172 -0.37 -16.58 13.95
C THR A 172 -0.17 -17.76 14.91
N SER A 173 -0.98 -17.86 15.97
CA SER A 173 -0.98 -19.01 16.88
C SER A 173 -1.32 -20.35 16.21
N SER A 174 -1.93 -20.31 15.01
CA SER A 174 -2.16 -21.51 14.19
C SER A 174 -0.92 -21.97 13.40
N LEU A 175 0.14 -21.17 13.38
CA LEU A 175 1.36 -21.44 12.63
C LEU A 175 2.42 -22.13 13.49
N PRO A 176 3.22 -23.05 12.92
CA PRO A 176 4.33 -23.66 13.62
C PRO A 176 5.44 -22.64 13.90
N ASP A 177 6.23 -22.91 14.93
CA ASP A 177 7.43 -22.15 15.25
C ASP A 177 8.45 -22.24 14.09
N ASP A 178 9.33 -21.24 14.00
CA ASP A 178 10.41 -21.20 13.00
C ASP A 178 9.94 -21.39 11.54
N CYS A 179 8.73 -20.94 11.21
CA CYS A 179 8.18 -21.15 9.87
C CYS A 179 8.50 -20.01 8.89
N ALA A 180 8.74 -18.81 9.40
CA ALA A 180 8.79 -17.59 8.60
C ALA A 180 10.21 -17.24 8.16
N SER A 181 10.40 -17.05 6.85
CA SER A 181 11.62 -16.41 6.32
C SER A 181 11.44 -14.90 6.17
N ASP A 182 10.20 -14.43 6.08
CA ASP A 182 9.86 -13.04 5.88
C ASP A 182 8.63 -12.70 6.72
N ILE A 183 8.75 -11.66 7.53
CA ILE A 183 7.65 -11.09 8.32
C ILE A 183 7.59 -9.62 7.97
N CYS A 184 6.41 -9.09 7.65
CA CYS A 184 6.21 -7.66 7.53
C CYS A 184 5.04 -7.19 8.39
N MET A 185 5.08 -5.90 8.72
CA MET A 185 4.04 -5.25 9.51
C MET A 185 4.04 -3.76 9.20
N ARG A 186 2.86 -3.20 8.92
CA ARG A 186 2.69 -1.78 8.61
C ARG A 186 1.69 -1.10 9.53
N SER A 187 1.97 0.16 9.85
CA SER A 187 1.03 1.08 10.51
C SER A 187 0.27 0.44 11.68
N ALA A 188 1.00 -0.27 12.54
CA ALA A 188 0.45 -0.96 13.70
C ALA A 188 1.45 -0.94 14.86
N PRO A 189 0.99 -0.91 16.12
CA PRO A 189 1.88 -0.94 17.27
C PRO A 189 2.42 -2.36 17.51
N ILE A 190 3.69 -2.47 17.91
CA ILE A 190 4.29 -3.76 18.29
C ILE A 190 3.98 -4.06 19.77
N SER A 191 2.83 -4.68 20.02
CA SER A 191 2.44 -5.18 21.34
C SER A 191 3.43 -6.22 21.87
N GLN A 192 3.35 -6.57 23.17
CA GLN A 192 4.16 -7.66 23.71
C GLN A 192 3.82 -9.01 23.07
N VAL A 193 2.55 -9.24 22.69
CA VAL A 193 2.12 -10.46 22.00
C VAL A 193 2.72 -10.50 20.61
N THR A 194 2.61 -9.42 19.84
CA THR A 194 3.20 -9.31 18.50
C THR A 194 4.71 -9.52 18.53
N GLU A 195 5.41 -8.94 19.49
CA GLU A 195 6.85 -9.15 19.64
C GLU A 195 7.21 -10.62 19.89
N LYS A 196 6.47 -11.31 20.75
CA LYS A 196 6.67 -12.74 21.02
C LYS A 196 6.40 -13.58 19.77
N GLU A 197 5.34 -13.28 19.04
CA GLU A 197 4.99 -13.99 17.81
C GLU A 197 6.03 -13.77 16.71
N ILE A 198 6.52 -12.55 16.51
CA ILE A 198 7.62 -12.28 15.56
C ILE A 198 8.83 -13.17 15.90
N LYS A 199 9.24 -13.21 17.17
CA LYS A 199 10.37 -14.04 17.62
C LYS A 199 10.10 -15.54 17.47
N ARG A 200 8.88 -16.00 17.78
CA ARG A 200 8.49 -17.42 17.69
C ARG A 200 8.44 -17.91 16.24
N LEU A 201 7.86 -17.14 15.34
CA LEU A 201 7.68 -17.49 13.93
C LEU A 201 8.98 -17.40 13.13
N ALA A 202 9.87 -16.48 13.50
CA ALA A 202 11.13 -16.26 12.81
C ALA A 202 11.94 -17.55 12.70
N ARG A 203 12.36 -17.92 11.49
CA ARG A 203 13.34 -18.97 11.27
C ARG A 203 14.69 -18.60 11.87
N PRO A 204 15.41 -19.58 12.45
CA PRO A 204 16.76 -19.35 12.95
C PRO A 204 17.73 -19.08 11.81
N SER A 205 18.78 -18.32 12.11
CA SER A 205 19.81 -17.90 11.16
C SER A 205 20.48 -19.09 10.45
N ALA A 206 20.69 -20.19 11.19
CA ALA A 206 21.23 -21.45 10.67
C ALA A 206 20.37 -22.12 9.58
N ARG A 207 19.09 -21.74 9.44
CA ARG A 207 18.14 -22.24 8.42
C ARG A 207 17.73 -21.16 7.44
N GLY A 208 18.59 -20.18 7.21
CA GLY A 208 18.36 -19.08 6.28
C GLY A 208 17.84 -17.79 6.92
N GLY A 209 17.52 -17.80 8.22
CA GLY A 209 17.09 -16.61 8.96
C GLY A 209 15.71 -16.09 8.58
N CYS A 210 15.35 -14.96 9.18
CA CYS A 210 14.08 -14.28 8.93
C CYS A 210 14.32 -12.78 8.77
N ARG A 211 13.82 -12.21 7.67
CA ARG A 211 13.78 -10.76 7.46
C ARG A 211 12.50 -10.19 8.02
N PHE A 212 12.61 -9.17 8.86
CA PHE A 212 11.49 -8.40 9.38
C PHE A 212 11.47 -7.00 8.77
N THR A 213 10.39 -6.66 8.08
CA THR A 213 10.15 -5.33 7.51
C THR A 213 9.06 -4.62 8.29
N TYR A 214 9.39 -3.50 8.92
CA TYR A 214 8.44 -2.64 9.62
C TYR A 214 8.38 -1.28 8.93
N ALA A 215 7.18 -0.83 8.60
CA ALA A 215 6.97 0.50 8.05
C ALA A 215 5.84 1.23 8.78
N SER A 216 6.07 2.45 9.21
CA SER A 216 5.00 3.25 9.81
C SER A 216 5.20 4.74 9.62
N ASN A 217 4.06 5.44 9.62
CA ASN A 217 4.00 6.89 9.64
C ASN A 217 4.22 7.41 11.07
N ILE A 218 5.04 8.46 11.24
CA ILE A 218 5.43 8.97 12.56
C ILE A 218 4.26 9.55 13.38
N GLU A 219 3.23 10.10 12.73
CA GLU A 219 2.05 10.68 13.39
C GLU A 219 1.04 9.62 13.80
N THR A 220 0.85 8.59 12.97
CA THR A 220 -0.15 7.55 13.26
C THR A 220 0.42 6.50 14.22
N PHE A 221 1.65 6.06 13.97
CA PHE A 221 2.36 5.07 14.76
C PHE A 221 3.85 5.37 14.76
N THR A 222 4.32 6.13 15.75
CA THR A 222 5.76 6.38 15.92
C THR A 222 6.51 5.04 15.97
N PRO A 223 7.50 4.81 15.07
CA PRO A 223 8.27 3.58 15.07
C PRO A 223 8.87 3.32 16.46
N PRO A 224 8.65 2.14 17.06
CA PRO A 224 9.17 1.84 18.39
C PRO A 224 10.67 1.50 18.31
N LYS A 225 11.52 2.50 18.01
CA LYS A 225 12.95 2.33 17.69
C LYS A 225 13.71 1.43 18.66
N PRO A 226 13.57 1.54 19.99
CA PRO A 226 14.23 0.63 20.92
C PRO A 226 13.83 -0.84 20.72
N LYS A 227 12.57 -1.09 20.39
CA LYS A 227 12.06 -2.44 20.13
C LYS A 227 12.50 -2.95 18.75
N LEU A 228 12.51 -2.09 17.73
CA LEU A 228 13.04 -2.44 16.41
C LEU A 228 14.51 -2.85 16.49
N LEU A 229 15.32 -2.09 17.22
CA LEU A 229 16.73 -2.39 17.45
C LEU A 229 16.95 -3.66 18.28
N SER A 230 15.98 -4.11 19.09
CA SER A 230 16.11 -5.31 19.92
C SER A 230 15.86 -6.61 19.14
N PHE A 231 15.26 -6.54 17.94
CA PHE A 231 14.95 -7.71 17.13
C PHE A 231 16.16 -8.32 16.41
N GLY A 232 17.15 -7.51 16.04
CA GLY A 232 18.29 -8.02 15.30
C GLY A 232 19.16 -6.97 14.62
N ILE A 233 19.74 -7.32 13.49
CA ILE A 233 20.63 -6.44 12.72
C ILE A 233 19.79 -5.64 11.73
N VAL A 234 19.81 -4.31 11.83
CA VAL A 234 19.18 -3.44 10.82
C VAL A 234 20.03 -3.50 9.55
N ILE A 235 19.46 -4.05 8.47
CA ILE A 235 20.12 -4.19 7.16
C ILE A 235 19.69 -3.11 6.18
N ALA A 236 18.58 -2.43 6.45
CA ALA A 236 18.22 -1.17 5.82
C ALA A 236 17.30 -0.35 6.72
N GLN A 237 17.43 0.97 6.64
CA GLN A 237 16.53 1.93 7.25
C GLN A 237 16.40 3.12 6.30
N GLY A 238 15.20 3.68 6.20
CA GLY A 238 14.98 4.82 5.34
C GLY A 238 13.72 5.57 5.69
N ARG A 239 13.64 6.78 5.16
CA ARG A 239 12.42 7.59 5.17
C ARG A 239 11.91 7.69 3.75
N LEU A 240 10.69 7.23 3.54
CA LEU A 240 10.00 7.31 2.25
C LEU A 240 9.06 8.52 2.31
N ALA A 241 9.38 9.52 1.51
CA ALA A 241 8.54 10.70 1.39
C ALA A 241 7.26 10.35 0.63
N VAL A 242 6.11 10.74 1.17
CA VAL A 242 4.85 10.65 0.41
C VAL A 242 4.86 11.77 -0.62
N THR A 243 4.89 11.40 -1.90
CA THR A 243 4.97 12.35 -3.00
C THR A 243 3.74 13.27 -3.00
N GLY A 244 3.97 14.57 -2.73
CA GLY A 244 2.89 15.55 -2.57
C GLY A 244 3.01 16.50 -1.39
N TYR A 245 3.77 16.09 -0.37
CA TYR A 245 3.94 16.81 0.89
C TYR A 245 5.41 17.19 1.06
N GLN A 246 6.01 17.79 0.03
CA GLN A 246 7.45 18.10 0.05
C GLN A 246 7.87 19.03 1.19
N ASN A 247 6.93 19.80 1.75
CA ASN A 247 7.16 20.69 2.89
C ASN A 247 6.57 20.15 4.20
N ASP A 248 5.99 18.94 4.20
CA ASP A 248 5.29 18.38 5.34
C ASP A 248 5.64 16.89 5.53
N THR A 249 6.65 16.67 6.37
CA THR A 249 7.19 15.34 6.65
C THR A 249 6.34 14.52 7.63
N SER A 250 5.20 15.06 8.08
CA SER A 250 4.21 14.34 8.89
C SER A 250 3.80 13.03 8.24
N MET A 251 3.73 13.04 6.91
CA MET A 251 3.22 11.93 6.12
C MET A 251 4.26 10.88 5.75
N ASP A 252 5.54 11.16 5.99
CA ASP A 252 6.63 10.27 5.64
C ASP A 252 6.50 8.93 6.35
N THR A 253 6.78 7.86 5.60
CA THR A 253 6.84 6.50 6.14
C THR A 253 8.29 6.20 6.51
N GLU A 254 8.54 5.93 7.80
CA GLU A 254 9.83 5.41 8.25
C GLU A 254 9.81 3.89 8.08
N VAL A 255 10.84 3.35 7.44
CA VAL A 255 10.95 1.92 7.13
C VAL A 255 12.20 1.34 7.75
N TRP A 256 12.06 0.14 8.28
CA TRP A 256 13.10 -0.64 8.94
C TRP A 256 13.09 -2.05 8.39
N VAL A 257 14.24 -2.52 7.94
CA VAL A 257 14.45 -3.89 7.50
C VAL A 257 15.51 -4.50 8.39
N ILE A 258 15.14 -5.57 9.09
CA ILE A 258 15.91 -6.18 10.17
C ILE A 258 16.11 -7.65 9.85
N GLU A 259 17.34 -8.13 9.86
CA GLU A 259 17.62 -9.57 9.94
C GLU A 259 17.47 -9.99 11.40
N LEU A 260 16.46 -10.80 11.70
CA LEU A 260 16.10 -11.20 13.05
C LEU A 260 17.20 -12.08 13.67
N ARG A 261 17.59 -11.78 14.91
CA ARG A 261 18.53 -12.61 15.66
C ARG A 261 17.77 -13.74 16.36
N LYS A 262 17.87 -14.92 15.77
CA LYS A 262 17.40 -16.18 16.34
C LYS A 262 18.35 -17.32 15.96
#